data_AF-A0ABD3QMD8-F1
#
_entry.id   AF-A0ABD3QMD8-F1
#
_cell.length_a   1.000
_cell.length_b   1.000
_cell.length_c   1.000
_cell.angle_alpha   90.00
_cell.angle_beta   90.00
_cell.angle_gamma   90.00
#
_symmetry.space_group_name_H-M   'P 1'
#
loop_
_entity.id
_entity.type
_entity.pdbx_description
1 polymer ?
#
loop_
_entity_poly.entity_id
_entity_poly.type
_entity_poly.pdbx_seq_one_letter_code
_entity_poly.pdbx_strand_id
1 'polypeptide(L)'
;MTDEDTDCPICLNPMTAPDISHPIPCPCSFNFCVTCLSSLLASSKDDWQMASDGNRHVKVRLNCPNCRKDISSFVEPVIEERRVAKASLLQDIPDCELSSTELRQKYWTKADGLVLESDKEEKGKIEKKRVLEIDTTLFGGLEFAMTEQEQKYVTELMTSGYADKLAQAAQILEGTAELLRKGVAPSLASNNETKGPASSPINREAAATARTTAMLAGGYSNTAGIGHSRSRDGTEPPISNFQRQMEQKARDKIRRPLPSRMPLSVTLSTGEFEKLALATRQQAGLIPEEKKPWWKGVLGDAKDRLNGTISFIDDEWDGSIADAFARARIGPSKENKKEMEVQKRVTKANPAEKMSINRILKVGEEEHENKQDDNMPVIRTQRVLVANIRGQAGKSGIQRGDVVTHVNGEVFTGNAADLNAMLVNMYEEQGRDGVVMIVVNADECTAEALRLRSRIR
;
A
#
# COMPACT_ATOMS: atom_id res chain seq x y z
N MET A 1 -34.20 -38.67 0.80
CA MET A 1 -33.38 -37.73 1.58
C MET A 1 -34.33 -36.71 2.12
N THR A 2 -34.59 -36.79 3.42
CA THR A 2 -35.30 -35.74 4.16
C THR A 2 -34.37 -34.54 4.27
N ASP A 3 -34.88 -33.32 4.38
CA ASP A 3 -34.06 -32.10 4.46
C ASP A 3 -33.03 -32.14 5.63
N GLU A 4 -33.20 -33.03 6.60
CA GLU A 4 -32.24 -33.29 7.68
C GLU A 4 -30.91 -33.94 7.23
N ASP A 5 -30.85 -34.52 6.02
CA ASP A 5 -29.64 -35.17 5.49
C ASP A 5 -28.62 -34.19 4.89
N THR A 6 -28.93 -32.88 4.81
CA THR A 6 -28.06 -31.89 4.17
C THR A 6 -27.11 -31.16 5.12
N ASP A 7 -27.28 -31.31 6.44
CA ASP A 7 -26.45 -30.60 7.41
C ASP A 7 -25.24 -31.41 7.85
N CYS A 8 -24.10 -30.75 8.02
CA CYS A 8 -22.90 -31.39 8.53
C CYS A 8 -23.09 -31.75 10.01
N PRO A 9 -22.96 -33.02 10.42
CA PRO A 9 -23.23 -33.45 11.79
C PRO A 9 -22.18 -32.97 12.81
N ILE A 10 -21.07 -32.37 12.35
CA ILE A 10 -20.01 -31.84 13.22
C ILE A 10 -20.25 -30.36 13.54
N CYS A 11 -20.47 -29.53 12.51
CA CYS A 11 -20.63 -28.08 12.69
C CYS A 11 -22.07 -27.58 12.57
N LEU A 12 -23.01 -28.47 12.23
CA LEU A 12 -24.44 -28.19 12.03
C LEU A 12 -24.73 -27.16 10.93
N ASN A 13 -23.75 -26.87 10.06
CA ASN A 13 -23.93 -26.00 8.90
C ASN A 13 -24.37 -26.81 7.68
N PRO A 14 -25.16 -26.21 6.76
CA PRO A 14 -25.56 -26.87 5.52
C PRO A 14 -24.34 -27.23 4.67
N MET A 15 -24.32 -28.46 4.17
CA MET A 15 -23.29 -28.95 3.27
C MET A 15 -23.42 -28.30 1.89
N THR A 16 -22.28 -27.99 1.27
CA THR A 16 -22.28 -27.38 -0.07
C THR A 16 -22.56 -28.45 -1.14
N ALA A 17 -22.97 -28.04 -2.35
CA ALA A 17 -23.21 -28.99 -3.45
C ALA A 17 -21.99 -29.92 -3.74
N PRO A 18 -20.72 -29.45 -3.69
CA PRO A 18 -19.55 -30.32 -3.74
C PRO A 18 -19.50 -31.39 -2.64
N ASP A 19 -19.89 -31.04 -1.40
CA ASP A 19 -19.88 -31.98 -0.27
C ASP A 19 -20.87 -33.12 -0.47
N ILE A 20 -22.05 -32.81 -1.03
CA ILE A 20 -23.12 -33.79 -1.29
C ILE A 20 -22.78 -34.68 -2.49
N SER A 21 -22.22 -34.09 -3.55
CA SER A 21 -21.88 -34.81 -4.79
C SER A 21 -20.68 -35.75 -4.64
N HIS A 22 -19.77 -35.46 -3.70
CA HIS A 22 -18.57 -36.26 -3.43
C HIS A 22 -18.57 -36.75 -1.97
N PRO A 23 -19.50 -37.66 -1.60
CA PRO A 23 -19.61 -38.16 -0.23
C PRO A 23 -18.42 -39.06 0.11
N ILE A 24 -18.12 -39.16 1.40
CA ILE A 24 -17.07 -40.06 1.87
C ILE A 24 -17.51 -41.52 1.64
N PRO A 25 -16.65 -42.40 1.07
CA PRO A 25 -16.96 -43.81 0.83
C PRO A 25 -16.92 -44.65 2.12
N CYS A 26 -17.64 -44.21 3.16
CA CYS A 26 -17.74 -44.88 4.44
C CYS A 26 -18.97 -45.81 4.46
N PRO A 27 -18.88 -47.05 4.99
CA PRO A 27 -20.01 -47.99 5.03
C PRO A 27 -21.25 -47.55 5.84
N CYS A 28 -21.13 -46.48 6.63
CA CYS A 28 -22.25 -45.96 7.43
C CYS A 28 -23.01 -44.81 6.74
N SER A 29 -22.63 -44.47 5.50
CA SER A 29 -23.25 -43.43 4.67
C SER A 29 -23.27 -42.02 5.30
N PHE A 30 -22.48 -41.79 6.36
CA PHE A 30 -22.38 -40.50 7.02
C PHE A 30 -21.42 -39.58 6.27
N ASN A 31 -21.83 -38.32 6.09
CA ASN A 31 -21.06 -37.32 5.36
C ASN A 31 -20.72 -36.13 6.27
N PHE A 32 -19.72 -35.35 5.90
CA PHE A 32 -19.27 -34.14 6.60
C PHE A 32 -19.02 -33.04 5.59
N CYS A 33 -19.02 -31.76 5.98
CA CYS A 33 -18.55 -30.70 5.09
C CYS A 33 -17.02 -30.72 4.93
N VAL A 34 -16.52 -30.15 3.82
CA VAL A 34 -15.09 -30.10 3.47
C VAL A 34 -14.24 -29.43 4.55
N THR A 35 -14.81 -28.44 5.26
CA THR A 35 -14.14 -27.74 6.35
C THR A 35 -13.87 -28.66 7.52
N CYS A 36 -14.89 -29.35 8.04
CA CYS A 36 -14.73 -30.30 9.14
C CYS A 36 -13.84 -31.49 8.76
N LEU A 37 -13.93 -31.95 7.50
CA LEU A 37 -13.07 -33.02 7.00
C LEU A 37 -11.59 -32.58 6.92
N SER A 38 -11.35 -31.34 6.49
CA SER A 38 -10.01 -30.73 6.49
C SER A 38 -9.48 -30.58 7.93
N SER A 39 -10.30 -30.12 8.88
CA SER A 39 -9.90 -30.03 10.30
C SER A 39 -9.55 -31.40 10.88
N LEU A 40 -10.34 -32.44 10.56
CA LEU A 40 -10.05 -33.81 11.00
C LEU A 40 -8.72 -34.33 10.43
N LEU A 41 -8.45 -34.05 9.14
CA LEU A 41 -7.17 -34.36 8.51
C LEU A 41 -6.01 -33.62 9.17
N ALA A 42 -6.17 -32.33 9.45
CA ALA A 42 -5.17 -31.54 10.16
C ALA A 42 -4.83 -32.10 11.52
N SER A 43 -5.83 -32.32 12.37
CA SER A 43 -5.63 -32.87 13.71
C SER A 43 -5.01 -34.28 13.69
N SER A 44 -5.16 -35.03 12.60
CA SER A 44 -4.50 -36.32 12.44
C SER A 44 -3.03 -36.23 12.04
N LYS A 45 -2.60 -35.08 11.48
CA LYS A 45 -1.21 -34.84 11.04
C LYS A 45 -0.36 -34.21 12.14
N ASP A 46 -0.97 -33.52 13.10
CA ASP A 46 -0.27 -32.93 14.25
C ASP A 46 0.59 -33.97 14.98
N ASP A 47 1.86 -33.63 15.21
CA ASP A 47 2.88 -34.60 15.61
C ASP A 47 2.63 -35.17 17.03
N TRP A 48 2.07 -34.38 17.94
CA TRP A 48 1.56 -34.78 19.27
C TRP A 48 1.09 -33.53 20.02
N GLN A 49 0.10 -33.67 20.92
CA GLN A 49 -0.21 -32.64 21.92
C GLN A 49 0.20 -33.12 23.31
N MET A 50 0.92 -32.27 24.03
CA MET A 50 1.20 -32.43 25.47
C MET A 50 -0.10 -32.18 26.23
N ALA A 51 -0.66 -33.22 26.82
CA ALA A 51 -1.78 -33.06 27.74
C ALA A 51 -1.30 -32.40 29.05
N SER A 52 -2.24 -31.83 29.81
CA SER A 52 -1.95 -31.12 31.07
C SER A 52 -1.31 -32.00 32.15
N ASP A 53 -1.41 -33.32 32.02
CA ASP A 53 -0.80 -34.32 32.90
C ASP A 53 0.65 -34.66 32.51
N GLY A 54 1.19 -34.05 31.45
CA GLY A 54 2.54 -34.31 30.95
C GLY A 54 2.63 -35.51 30.00
N ASN A 55 1.53 -36.21 29.73
CA ASN A 55 1.52 -37.31 28.77
C ASN A 55 1.46 -36.79 27.34
N ARG A 56 2.29 -37.38 26.48
CA ARG A 56 2.21 -37.17 25.03
C ARG A 56 1.02 -37.97 24.53
N HIS A 57 -0.11 -37.31 24.28
CA HIS A 57 -1.27 -37.98 23.72
C HIS A 57 -1.02 -38.35 22.25
N VAL A 58 -1.45 -39.56 21.89
CA VAL A 58 -1.22 -40.17 20.58
C VAL A 58 -2.02 -39.46 19.49
N LYS A 59 -1.38 -39.34 18.32
CA LYS A 59 -1.91 -38.92 17.02
C LYS A 59 -3.36 -39.38 16.81
N VAL A 60 -4.26 -38.43 16.53
CA VAL A 60 -5.68 -38.72 16.27
C VAL A 60 -5.77 -39.64 15.06
N ARG A 61 -6.28 -40.86 15.25
CA ARG A 61 -6.53 -41.77 14.12
C ARG A 61 -7.64 -41.19 13.26
N LEU A 62 -7.46 -41.22 11.95
CA LEU A 62 -8.48 -40.85 10.98
C LEU A 62 -9.57 -41.92 10.93
N ASN A 63 -10.46 -41.90 11.91
CA ASN A 63 -11.62 -42.77 11.97
C ASN A 63 -12.89 -41.96 11.74
N CYS A 64 -13.89 -42.55 11.09
CA CYS A 64 -15.22 -41.97 10.93
C CYS A 64 -15.83 -41.67 12.32
N PRO A 65 -16.23 -40.42 12.61
CA PRO A 65 -16.86 -40.05 13.88
C PRO A 65 -18.11 -40.88 14.23
N ASN A 66 -18.85 -41.36 13.21
CA ASN A 66 -20.07 -42.14 13.40
C ASN A 66 -19.78 -43.64 13.65
N CYS A 67 -19.11 -44.32 12.71
CA CYS A 67 -18.94 -45.78 12.79
C CYS A 67 -17.54 -46.24 13.21
N ARG A 68 -16.61 -45.32 13.49
CA ARG A 68 -15.22 -45.56 13.91
C ARG A 68 -14.34 -46.37 12.93
N LYS A 69 -14.80 -46.65 11.72
CA LYS A 69 -13.98 -47.26 10.67
C LYS A 69 -12.88 -46.29 10.21
N ASP A 70 -11.73 -46.84 9.85
CA ASP A 70 -10.60 -46.07 9.31
C ASP A 70 -11.01 -45.45 7.97
N ILE A 71 -10.75 -44.15 7.84
CA ILE A 71 -11.04 -43.34 6.65
C ILE A 71 -9.76 -42.74 6.04
N SER A 72 -8.58 -43.04 6.58
CA SER A 72 -7.29 -42.46 6.17
C SER A 72 -6.98 -42.60 4.68
N SER A 73 -7.38 -43.69 4.05
CA SER A 73 -7.07 -43.98 2.65
C SER A 73 -7.82 -43.12 1.63
N PHE A 74 -8.94 -42.51 2.01
CA PHE A 74 -9.80 -41.77 1.08
C PHE A 74 -10.14 -40.34 1.53
N VAL A 75 -9.81 -39.93 2.75
CA VAL A 75 -10.07 -38.55 3.21
C VAL A 75 -9.38 -37.51 2.33
N GLU A 76 -8.10 -37.69 2.01
CA GLU A 76 -7.35 -36.71 1.19
C GLU A 76 -7.89 -36.59 -0.23
N PRO A 77 -8.09 -37.70 -0.99
CA PRO A 77 -8.72 -37.64 -2.32
C PRO A 77 -10.09 -36.96 -2.32
N VAL A 78 -10.94 -37.28 -1.33
CA VAL A 78 -12.30 -36.69 -1.25
C VAL A 78 -12.25 -35.19 -0.96
N ILE A 79 -11.35 -34.72 -0.09
CA ILE A 79 -11.15 -33.27 0.12
C ILE A 79 -10.70 -32.61 -1.19
N GLU A 80 -9.78 -33.24 -1.91
CA GLU A 80 -9.25 -32.73 -3.19
C GLU A 80 -10.37 -32.59 -4.24
N GLU A 81 -11.16 -33.65 -4.44
CA GLU A 81 -12.30 -33.66 -5.37
C GLU A 81 -13.32 -32.56 -5.04
N ARG A 82 -13.64 -32.37 -3.77
CA ARG A 82 -14.55 -31.30 -3.33
C ARG A 82 -14.00 -29.91 -3.58
N ARG A 83 -12.69 -29.69 -3.38
CA ARG A 83 -12.05 -28.40 -3.68
C ARG A 83 -12.06 -28.11 -5.17
N VAL A 84 -11.76 -29.11 -6.00
CA VAL A 84 -11.84 -28.99 -7.47
C VAL A 84 -13.27 -28.68 -7.91
N ALA A 85 -14.26 -29.41 -7.42
CA ALA A 85 -15.67 -29.16 -7.73
C ALA A 85 -16.10 -27.75 -7.28
N LYS A 86 -15.67 -27.31 -6.10
CA LYS A 86 -15.96 -25.95 -5.62
C LYS A 86 -15.29 -24.86 -6.48
N ALA A 87 -14.03 -25.04 -6.86
CA ALA A 87 -13.33 -24.12 -7.75
C ALA A 87 -14.03 -24.03 -9.12
N SER A 88 -14.50 -25.16 -9.66
CA SER A 88 -15.26 -25.21 -10.91
C SER A 88 -16.56 -24.42 -10.83
N LEU A 89 -17.28 -24.45 -9.71
CA LEU A 89 -18.51 -23.66 -9.52
C LEU A 89 -18.24 -22.16 -9.44
N LEU A 90 -17.06 -21.76 -8.97
CA LEU A 90 -16.66 -20.35 -8.85
C LEU A 90 -16.08 -19.79 -10.15
N GLN A 91 -15.82 -20.62 -11.15
CA GLN A 91 -15.16 -20.21 -12.39
C GLN A 91 -16.01 -19.24 -13.21
N ASP A 92 -17.34 -19.40 -13.16
CA ASP A 92 -18.30 -18.59 -13.90
C ASP A 92 -18.64 -17.25 -13.22
N ILE A 93 -18.25 -17.08 -11.95
CA ILE A 93 -18.52 -15.86 -11.17
C ILE A 93 -17.36 -14.87 -11.36
N PRO A 94 -17.60 -13.60 -11.74
CA PRO A 94 -16.54 -12.62 -11.91
C PRO A 94 -15.85 -12.29 -10.57
N ASP A 95 -14.54 -12.02 -10.61
CA ASP A 95 -13.71 -11.86 -9.40
C ASP A 95 -14.18 -10.71 -8.48
N CYS A 96 -14.83 -9.68 -9.03
CA CYS A 96 -15.34 -8.55 -8.26
C CYS A 96 -16.56 -8.90 -7.39
N GLU A 97 -17.20 -10.05 -7.62
CA GLU A 97 -18.35 -10.53 -6.84
C GLU A 97 -17.95 -11.55 -5.77
N LEU A 98 -16.70 -12.00 -5.77
CA LEU A 98 -16.21 -13.02 -4.86
C LEU A 98 -15.55 -12.42 -3.62
N SER A 99 -15.83 -13.01 -2.46
CA SER A 99 -15.08 -12.72 -1.24
C SER A 99 -13.62 -13.20 -1.35
N SER A 100 -12.75 -12.72 -0.46
CA SER A 100 -11.34 -13.11 -0.45
C SER A 100 -11.11 -14.61 -0.22
N THR A 101 -12.00 -15.27 0.52
CA THR A 101 -11.98 -16.72 0.75
C THR A 101 -12.42 -17.49 -0.48
N GLU A 102 -13.43 -17.00 -1.20
CA GLU A 102 -13.89 -17.61 -2.46
C GLU A 102 -12.87 -17.41 -3.58
N LEU A 103 -12.22 -16.26 -3.68
CA LEU A 103 -11.13 -16.04 -4.64
C LEU A 103 -9.99 -17.04 -4.42
N ARG A 104 -9.58 -17.29 -3.17
CA ARG A 104 -8.58 -18.32 -2.85
C ARG A 104 -9.02 -19.71 -3.28
N GLN A 105 -10.32 -20.01 -3.19
CA GLN A 105 -10.87 -21.30 -3.60
C GLN A 105 -10.98 -21.42 -5.13
N LYS A 106 -11.39 -20.36 -5.82
CA LYS A 106 -11.47 -20.29 -7.28
C LYS A 106 -10.12 -20.56 -7.94
N TYR A 107 -9.06 -19.97 -7.40
CA TYR A 107 -7.71 -20.10 -7.94
C TYR A 107 -6.91 -21.27 -7.34
N TRP A 108 -7.53 -22.12 -6.52
CA TRP A 108 -6.84 -23.27 -5.94
C TRP A 108 -6.53 -24.30 -7.03
N THR A 109 -5.29 -24.79 -7.03
CA THR A 109 -4.80 -25.85 -7.92
C THR A 109 -4.30 -27.04 -7.12
N LYS A 110 -4.25 -28.23 -7.75
CA LYS A 110 -3.67 -29.43 -7.13
C LYS A 110 -2.21 -29.22 -6.69
N ALA A 111 -1.47 -28.35 -7.38
CA ALA A 111 -0.09 -28.01 -7.07
C ALA A 111 0.06 -27.23 -5.75
N ASP A 112 -0.98 -26.49 -5.34
CA ASP A 112 -0.98 -25.78 -4.05
C ASP A 112 -1.05 -26.76 -2.87
N GLY A 113 -1.46 -28.00 -3.13
CA GLY A 113 -1.60 -29.05 -2.13
C GLY A 113 -2.72 -28.79 -1.11
N LEU A 114 -2.87 -29.74 -0.19
CA LEU A 114 -3.74 -29.58 0.98
C LEU A 114 -3.02 -28.76 2.04
N VAL A 115 -2.85 -27.45 1.81
CA VAL A 115 -2.47 -26.53 2.89
C VAL A 115 -3.65 -26.47 3.86
N LEU A 116 -3.49 -27.14 4.98
CA LEU A 116 -4.44 -27.10 6.09
C LEU A 116 -4.30 -25.73 6.76
N GLU A 117 -5.40 -25.06 7.09
CA GLU A 117 -5.33 -23.70 7.65
C GLU A 117 -4.58 -23.65 8.99
N SER A 118 -4.58 -24.75 9.75
CA SER A 118 -3.77 -24.93 10.96
C SER A 118 -2.27 -24.87 10.70
N ASP A 119 -1.80 -25.35 9.54
CA ASP A 119 -0.38 -25.34 9.21
C ASP A 119 0.15 -23.91 9.01
N LYS A 120 -0.71 -22.94 8.68
CA LYS A 120 -0.28 -21.55 8.46
C LYS A 120 0.09 -20.84 9.76
N GLU A 121 -0.54 -21.19 10.88
CA GLU A 121 -0.25 -20.56 12.17
C GLU A 121 1.03 -21.13 12.83
N GLU A 122 1.31 -22.42 12.67
CA GLU A 122 2.52 -23.04 13.22
C GLU A 122 3.73 -22.99 12.28
N LYS A 123 3.57 -23.12 10.96
CA LYS A 123 4.69 -22.92 10.03
C LYS A 123 5.13 -21.45 9.99
N GLY A 124 4.28 -20.50 10.37
CA GLY A 124 4.68 -19.11 10.64
C GLY A 124 5.72 -18.93 11.75
N LYS A 125 5.93 -19.94 12.63
CA LYS A 125 6.94 -19.91 13.69
C LYS A 125 8.20 -20.73 13.41
N ILE A 126 8.13 -21.72 12.51
CA ILE A 126 9.25 -22.66 12.26
C ILE A 126 9.81 -22.54 10.83
N GLU A 127 9.07 -21.95 9.89
CA GLU A 127 9.59 -21.68 8.55
C GLU A 127 10.64 -20.59 8.63
N LYS A 128 11.91 -21.05 8.68
CA LYS A 128 13.18 -20.31 8.54
C LYS A 128 13.04 -18.84 8.88
N LYS A 129 13.75 -18.42 9.93
CA LYS A 129 14.29 -17.07 10.12
C LYS A 129 14.99 -16.64 8.82
N ARG A 130 14.21 -16.28 7.78
CA ARG A 130 14.67 -15.62 6.59
C ARG A 130 15.24 -14.37 7.18
N VAL A 131 16.54 -14.21 7.01
CA VAL A 131 17.20 -12.95 7.31
C VAL A 131 16.38 -11.94 6.51
N LEU A 132 15.49 -11.21 7.18
CA LEU A 132 14.69 -10.19 6.54
C LEU A 132 15.70 -9.21 5.99
N GLU A 133 15.80 -9.20 4.67
CA GLU A 133 16.69 -8.30 3.96
C GLU A 133 16.15 -6.89 4.20
N ILE A 134 17.01 -6.02 4.73
CA ILE A 134 16.61 -4.66 5.06
C ILE A 134 16.35 -3.93 3.74
N ASP A 135 15.10 -3.55 3.51
CA ASP A 135 14.75 -2.72 2.37
C ASP A 135 14.98 -1.24 2.70
N THR A 136 16.14 -0.74 2.32
CA THR A 136 16.54 0.65 2.57
C THR A 136 15.62 1.70 1.94
N THR A 137 14.81 1.32 0.95
CA THR A 137 13.88 2.25 0.28
C THR A 137 12.71 2.64 1.18
N LEU A 138 12.39 1.83 2.19
CA LEU A 138 11.26 2.04 3.10
C LEU A 138 11.50 3.17 4.13
N PHE A 139 12.76 3.53 4.40
CA PHE A 139 13.10 4.49 5.46
C PHE A 139 13.16 5.95 5.00
N GLY A 140 13.04 6.22 3.70
CA GLY A 140 13.05 7.60 3.17
C GLY A 140 14.35 8.37 3.47
N GLY A 141 15.47 7.69 3.65
CA GLY A 141 16.75 8.30 4.03
C GLY A 141 17.01 8.33 5.55
N LEU A 142 16.13 7.77 6.39
CA LEU A 142 16.31 7.71 7.85
C LEU A 142 17.17 6.53 8.32
N GLU A 143 17.62 5.66 7.41
CA GLU A 143 18.37 4.44 7.76
C GLU A 143 19.64 4.71 8.57
N PHE A 144 20.33 5.83 8.32
CA PHE A 144 21.58 6.17 9.02
C PHE A 144 21.36 6.53 10.51
N ALA A 145 20.13 6.91 10.87
CA ALA A 145 19.76 7.29 12.23
C ALA A 145 19.16 6.12 13.04
N MET A 146 19.07 4.95 12.42
CA MET A 146 18.51 3.73 13.00
C MET A 146 19.59 2.66 13.08
N THR A 147 19.56 1.87 14.14
CA THR A 147 20.37 0.65 14.26
C THR A 147 19.87 -0.42 13.29
N GLU A 148 20.73 -1.40 12.94
CA GLU A 148 20.35 -2.51 12.04
C GLU A 148 19.13 -3.30 12.57
N GLN A 149 18.98 -3.39 13.90
CA GLN A 149 17.84 -4.06 14.53
C GLN A 149 16.53 -3.27 14.34
N GLU A 150 16.58 -1.94 14.52
CA GLU A 150 15.43 -1.07 14.27
C GLU A 150 15.04 -1.08 12.79
N GLN A 151 16.01 -1.09 11.88
CA GLN A 151 15.76 -1.19 10.44
C GLN A 151 15.04 -2.50 10.09
N LYS A 152 15.48 -3.64 10.64
CA LYS A 152 14.80 -4.94 10.46
C LYS A 152 13.39 -4.93 11.01
N TYR A 153 13.21 -4.39 12.21
CA TYR A 153 11.89 -4.32 12.86
C TYR A 153 10.90 -3.46 12.06
N VAL A 154 11.33 -2.28 11.61
CA VAL A 154 10.48 -1.40 10.79
C VAL A 154 10.18 -2.04 9.42
N THR A 155 11.16 -2.71 8.80
CA THR A 155 10.93 -3.46 7.55
C THR A 155 9.87 -4.55 7.74
N GLU A 156 9.95 -5.30 8.84
CA GLU A 156 8.95 -6.33 9.19
C GLU A 156 7.55 -5.73 9.36
N LEU A 157 7.45 -4.63 10.12
CA LEU A 157 6.17 -3.93 10.32
C LEU A 157 5.57 -3.46 8.99
N MET A 158 6.38 -2.84 8.12
CA MET A 158 5.93 -2.29 6.84
C MET A 158 5.58 -3.36 5.80
N THR A 159 6.23 -4.53 5.84
CA THR A 159 5.99 -5.64 4.91
C THR A 159 4.94 -6.65 5.39
N SER A 160 4.44 -6.49 6.62
CA SER A 160 3.50 -7.43 7.23
C SER A 160 2.10 -7.47 6.59
N GLY A 161 1.72 -6.43 5.85
CA GLY A 161 0.39 -6.30 5.23
C GLY A 161 -0.74 -5.90 6.19
N TYR A 162 -0.44 -5.64 7.47
CA TYR A 162 -1.43 -5.21 8.47
C TYR A 162 -1.38 -3.70 8.72
N ALA A 163 -2.54 -3.05 8.78
CA ALA A 163 -2.66 -1.59 8.86
C ALA A 163 -2.19 -0.99 10.21
N ASP A 164 -2.38 -1.72 11.30
CA ASP A 164 -1.91 -1.37 12.64
C ASP A 164 -0.38 -1.36 12.73
N LYS A 165 0.26 -2.40 12.18
CA LYS A 165 1.72 -2.50 12.09
C LYS A 165 2.32 -1.42 11.21
N LEU A 166 1.67 -1.10 10.09
CA LEU A 166 2.05 0.04 9.25
C LEU A 166 1.98 1.37 9.99
N ALA A 167 0.92 1.61 10.77
CA ALA A 167 0.80 2.81 11.58
C ALA A 167 1.91 2.90 12.65
N GLN A 168 2.25 1.77 13.28
CA GLN A 168 3.36 1.68 14.24
C GLN A 168 4.70 2.00 13.57
N ALA A 169 4.98 1.45 12.38
CA ALA A 169 6.18 1.77 11.63
C ALA A 169 6.28 3.27 11.30
N ALA A 170 5.18 3.88 10.86
CA ALA A 170 5.13 5.30 10.56
C ALA A 170 5.42 6.17 11.80
N GLN A 171 4.92 5.79 12.97
CA GLN A 171 5.21 6.48 14.23
C GLN A 171 6.69 6.40 14.61
N ILE A 172 7.33 5.25 14.40
CA ILE A 172 8.78 5.08 14.65
C ILE A 172 9.58 6.00 13.73
N LEU A 173 9.26 6.01 12.43
CA LEU A 173 9.97 6.84 11.45
C LEU A 173 9.79 8.34 11.72
N GLU A 174 8.59 8.81 12.07
CA GLU A 174 8.36 10.21 12.43
C GLU A 174 9.14 10.59 13.70
N GLY A 175 9.18 9.72 14.70
CA GLY A 175 9.96 9.92 15.92
C GLY A 175 11.46 10.05 15.63
N THR A 176 12.02 9.16 14.80
CA THR A 176 13.42 9.24 14.36
C THR A 176 13.68 10.53 13.58
N ALA A 177 12.77 10.93 12.68
CA ALA A 177 12.88 12.18 11.93
C ALA A 177 12.81 13.42 12.84
N GLU A 178 11.99 13.41 13.89
CA GLU A 178 11.91 14.49 14.87
C GLU A 178 13.19 14.62 15.70
N LEU A 179 13.77 13.50 16.15
CA LEU A 179 15.05 13.49 16.87
C LEU A 179 16.19 14.05 16.00
N LEU A 180 16.24 13.66 14.73
CA LEU A 180 17.20 14.22 13.77
C LEU A 180 17.03 15.73 13.58
N ARG A 181 15.79 16.23 13.48
CA ARG A 181 15.51 17.68 13.40
C ARG A 181 16.00 18.44 14.64
N LYS A 182 16.02 17.78 15.80
CA LYS A 182 16.57 18.32 17.05
C LYS A 182 18.08 18.17 17.17
N GLY A 183 18.75 17.59 16.17
CA GLY A 183 20.20 17.34 16.19
C GLY A 183 20.61 16.16 17.07
N VAL A 184 19.67 15.32 17.48
CA VAL A 184 19.91 14.14 18.32
C VAL A 184 19.90 12.91 17.43
N ALA A 185 21.07 12.33 17.15
CA ALA A 185 21.17 11.05 16.44
C ALA A 185 21.03 9.89 17.46
N PRO A 186 19.98 9.06 17.39
CA PRO A 186 19.70 8.03 18.39
C PRO A 186 20.79 6.96 18.50
N SER A 187 21.45 6.63 17.38
CA SER A 187 22.31 5.45 17.23
C SER A 187 23.81 5.68 17.42
N LEU A 188 24.26 6.93 17.61
CA LEU A 188 25.69 7.25 17.76
C LEU A 188 26.15 7.48 19.20
N ALA A 189 25.25 7.39 20.18
CA ALA A 189 25.62 7.45 21.59
C ALA A 189 26.11 6.08 22.11
N SER A 190 27.25 5.60 21.58
CA SER A 190 27.94 4.44 22.14
C SER A 190 29.37 4.80 22.54
N ASN A 191 29.62 4.61 23.84
CA ASN A 191 30.90 4.31 24.47
C ASN A 191 32.01 5.38 24.40
N ASN A 192 31.86 6.45 25.18
CA ASN A 192 33.03 7.02 25.86
C ASN A 192 32.73 7.14 27.36
N GLU A 193 33.29 6.21 28.13
CA GLU A 193 33.38 6.33 29.58
C GLU A 193 34.25 7.54 29.93
N THR A 194 33.67 8.54 30.61
CA THR A 194 34.47 9.49 31.37
C THR A 194 33.76 9.81 32.69
N LYS A 195 34.51 9.64 33.77
CA LYS A 195 34.08 9.64 35.18
C LYS A 195 33.57 11.03 35.66
N GLY A 196 32.30 11.09 36.07
CA GLY A 196 31.64 11.90 37.13
C GLY A 196 31.88 13.44 37.26
N PRO A 197 31.23 14.15 38.22
CA PRO A 197 30.05 13.81 39.03
C PRO A 197 28.91 14.88 39.08
N ALA A 198 27.74 14.44 39.59
CA ALA A 198 26.66 15.14 40.31
C ALA A 198 25.93 16.38 39.71
N SER A 199 24.61 16.25 39.42
CA SER A 199 23.50 16.77 40.26
C SER A 199 22.17 16.97 39.50
N SER A 200 21.08 16.73 40.24
CA SER A 200 19.70 17.25 40.10
C SER A 200 18.64 16.44 39.30
N PRO A 201 17.42 16.23 39.86
CA PRO A 201 16.39 15.37 39.29
C PRO A 201 15.28 16.17 38.60
N ILE A 202 15.09 16.00 37.30
CA ILE A 202 13.90 16.51 36.59
C ILE A 202 13.45 15.44 35.57
N ASN A 203 12.14 15.13 35.63
CA ASN A 203 11.33 14.31 34.71
C ASN A 203 11.41 12.78 34.83
N ARG A 204 10.50 12.24 35.65
CA ARG A 204 10.29 10.79 35.87
C ARG A 204 9.12 10.20 35.06
N GLU A 205 8.62 10.88 34.03
CA GLU A 205 7.43 10.44 33.27
C GLU A 205 7.72 9.93 31.84
N ALA A 206 8.93 10.11 31.31
CA ALA A 206 9.29 9.60 29.98
C ALA A 206 10.05 8.24 30.01
N ALA A 207 10.44 7.76 31.20
CA ALA A 207 11.27 6.55 31.36
C ALA A 207 10.50 5.28 31.74
N ALA A 208 9.17 5.35 31.80
CA ALA A 208 8.30 4.23 32.22
C ALA A 208 7.86 3.33 31.04
N THR A 209 7.98 3.77 29.79
CA THR A 209 7.42 3.05 28.63
C THR A 209 8.38 2.06 27.96
N ALA A 210 9.63 1.95 28.42
CA ALA A 210 10.66 1.09 27.80
C ALA A 210 11.25 0.02 28.73
N ARG A 211 10.75 -0.15 29.96
CA ARG A 211 11.33 -1.08 30.96
C ARG A 211 10.55 -2.38 31.19
N THR A 212 9.51 -2.66 30.41
CA THR A 212 8.64 -3.83 30.63
C THR A 212 8.80 -4.97 29.62
N THR A 213 9.80 -4.96 28.73
CA THR A 213 9.92 -6.01 27.69
C THR A 213 11.31 -6.63 27.56
N ALA A 214 12.21 -6.44 28.54
CA ALA A 214 13.59 -6.95 28.47
C ALA A 214 14.04 -7.80 29.67
N MET A 215 13.11 -8.43 30.39
CA MET A 215 13.44 -9.41 31.43
C MET A 215 12.72 -10.73 31.15
N LEU A 216 13.31 -11.55 30.27
CA LEU A 216 13.24 -13.02 30.25
C LEU A 216 13.93 -13.54 28.97
N ALA A 217 15.25 -13.65 28.99
CA ALA A 217 16.05 -14.63 28.21
C ALA A 217 17.55 -14.30 28.31
N GLY A 218 18.16 -14.61 29.44
CA GLY A 218 19.61 -14.76 29.55
C GLY A 218 19.95 -16.25 29.51
N GLY A 219 20.80 -16.68 28.57
CA GLY A 219 21.24 -18.08 28.48
C GLY A 219 22.22 -18.36 27.35
N TYR A 220 23.49 -18.00 27.57
CA TYR A 220 24.76 -18.61 27.11
C TYR A 220 25.06 -18.94 25.62
N SER A 221 26.22 -18.45 25.20
CA SER A 221 27.00 -18.73 23.98
C SER A 221 27.38 -20.20 23.76
N ASN A 222 27.55 -20.61 22.49
CA ASN A 222 28.87 -20.84 21.86
C ASN A 222 28.77 -21.18 20.36
N THR A 223 29.85 -20.82 19.68
CA THR A 223 30.28 -20.86 18.26
C THR A 223 30.24 -22.21 17.53
N ALA A 224 30.05 -22.19 16.19
CA ALA A 224 31.03 -22.66 15.17
C ALA A 224 30.50 -22.44 13.74
N GLY A 225 31.35 -21.92 12.84
CA GLY A 225 30.99 -21.57 11.47
C GLY A 225 31.05 -22.73 10.47
N ILE A 226 30.32 -22.60 9.35
CA ILE A 226 30.45 -23.45 8.15
C ILE A 226 30.15 -22.58 6.92
N GLY A 227 31.07 -22.63 5.95
CA GLY A 227 31.08 -21.80 4.74
C GLY A 227 30.04 -22.18 3.67
N HIS A 228 29.68 -21.20 2.85
CA HIS A 228 28.82 -21.39 1.69
C HIS A 228 29.62 -21.86 0.48
N SER A 229 29.35 -23.10 0.05
CA SER A 229 29.61 -23.56 -1.32
C SER A 229 28.42 -23.16 -2.19
N ARG A 230 28.70 -22.40 -3.27
CA ARG A 230 27.74 -22.10 -4.34
C ARG A 230 27.70 -23.29 -5.30
N SER A 231 26.54 -23.93 -5.42
CA SER A 231 26.20 -24.76 -6.58
C SER A 231 25.09 -24.03 -7.34
N ARG A 232 25.44 -23.51 -8.51
CA ARG A 232 24.55 -22.88 -9.47
C ARG A 232 24.36 -23.91 -10.58
N ASP A 233 23.24 -24.63 -10.55
CA ASP A 233 22.70 -25.31 -11.72
C ASP A 233 21.21 -25.56 -11.50
N GLY A 234 20.41 -25.02 -12.42
CA GLY A 234 18.95 -25.07 -12.35
C GLY A 234 18.37 -24.17 -13.42
N THR A 235 18.27 -24.70 -14.63
CA THR A 235 17.53 -24.15 -15.76
C THR A 235 16.09 -23.87 -15.35
N GLU A 236 15.74 -22.59 -15.16
CA GLU A 236 14.36 -22.18 -14.95
C GLU A 236 13.54 -22.42 -16.23
N PRO A 237 12.29 -22.90 -16.11
CA PRO A 237 11.43 -23.13 -17.26
C PRO A 237 11.10 -21.79 -17.96
N PRO A 238 10.94 -21.79 -19.30
CA PRO A 238 10.69 -20.58 -20.05
C PRO A 238 9.36 -19.94 -19.62
N ILE A 239 9.45 -18.75 -19.03
CA ILE A 239 8.30 -17.93 -18.63
C ILE A 239 7.50 -17.57 -19.89
N SER A 240 6.20 -17.87 -19.89
CA SER A 240 5.33 -17.58 -21.04
C SER A 240 5.17 -16.07 -21.26
N ASN A 241 5.01 -15.65 -22.52
CA ASN A 241 4.79 -14.24 -22.88
C ASN A 241 3.55 -13.63 -22.19
N PHE A 242 2.55 -14.46 -21.88
CA PHE A 242 1.36 -14.03 -21.15
C PHE A 242 1.68 -13.73 -19.68
N GLN A 243 2.49 -14.57 -19.04
CA GLN A 243 2.93 -14.35 -17.67
C GLN A 243 3.84 -13.11 -17.57
N ARG A 244 4.71 -12.87 -18.57
CA ARG A 244 5.43 -11.59 -18.69
C ARG A 244 4.48 -10.40 -18.81
N GLN A 245 3.45 -10.45 -19.65
CA GLN A 245 2.49 -9.35 -19.77
C GLN A 245 1.70 -9.11 -18.47
N MET A 246 1.31 -10.16 -17.75
CA MET A 246 0.62 -10.06 -16.47
C MET A 246 1.54 -9.50 -15.37
N GLU A 247 2.78 -9.99 -15.31
CA GLU A 247 3.79 -9.49 -14.37
C GLU A 247 4.16 -8.03 -14.68
N GLN A 248 4.19 -7.65 -15.96
CA GLN A 248 4.43 -6.27 -16.38
C GLN A 248 3.24 -5.36 -16.05
N LYS A 249 1.99 -5.79 -16.31
CA LYS A 249 0.79 -5.04 -15.86
C LYS A 249 0.71 -4.93 -14.34
N ALA A 250 1.10 -5.96 -13.60
CA ALA A 250 1.16 -5.93 -12.13
C ALA A 250 2.26 -4.99 -11.63
N ARG A 251 3.44 -5.03 -12.25
CA ARG A 251 4.53 -4.08 -11.99
C ARG A 251 4.15 -2.65 -12.34
N ASP A 252 3.45 -2.41 -13.44
CA ASP A 252 2.99 -1.08 -13.87
C ASP A 252 1.90 -0.52 -12.94
N LYS A 253 1.06 -1.39 -12.36
CA LYS A 253 0.12 -1.02 -11.28
C LYS A 253 0.85 -0.65 -9.97
N ILE A 254 1.90 -1.39 -9.60
CA ILE A 254 2.72 -1.12 -8.40
C ILE A 254 3.63 0.11 -8.59
N ARG A 255 4.05 0.38 -9.84
CA ARG A 255 4.90 1.52 -10.22
C ARG A 255 4.17 2.85 -10.24
N ARG A 256 2.84 2.90 -10.03
CA ARG A 256 2.15 4.17 -9.77
C ARG A 256 2.59 4.65 -8.37
N PRO A 257 3.50 5.63 -8.30
CA PRO A 257 4.05 6.08 -7.03
C PRO A 257 2.91 6.54 -6.13
N LEU A 258 2.89 6.01 -4.91
CA LEU A 258 2.06 6.55 -3.83
C LEU A 258 2.35 8.06 -3.77
N PRO A 259 1.34 8.93 -3.82
CA PRO A 259 1.62 10.35 -3.81
C PRO A 259 2.38 10.72 -2.54
N SER A 260 3.34 11.66 -2.67
CA SER A 260 4.17 12.15 -1.55
C SER A 260 3.35 12.66 -0.34
N ARG A 261 2.04 12.84 -0.50
CA ARG A 261 1.08 13.18 0.55
C ARG A 261 -0.17 12.32 0.39
N MET A 262 -0.80 12.00 1.51
CA MET A 262 -2.08 11.27 1.54
C MET A 262 -3.13 11.93 0.63
N PRO A 263 -4.02 11.11 0.03
CA PRO A 263 -5.19 11.61 -0.68
C PRO A 263 -5.97 12.62 0.15
N LEU A 264 -6.34 13.74 -0.46
CA LEU A 264 -7.08 14.80 0.22
C LEU A 264 -8.29 15.19 -0.62
N SER A 265 -9.46 15.09 -0.02
CA SER A 265 -10.72 15.55 -0.60
C SER A 265 -11.05 16.94 -0.04
N VAL A 266 -11.23 17.93 -0.92
CA VAL A 266 -11.63 19.28 -0.54
C VAL A 266 -12.87 19.70 -1.28
N THR A 267 -13.80 20.23 -0.51
CA THR A 267 -15.02 20.83 -1.01
C THR A 267 -14.82 22.34 -1.12
N LEU A 268 -14.87 22.86 -2.33
CA LEU A 268 -14.70 24.30 -2.58
C LEU A 268 -16.07 25.00 -2.50
N SER A 269 -16.10 26.17 -1.88
CA SER A 269 -17.32 26.99 -1.77
C SER A 269 -17.54 27.84 -3.02
N THR A 270 -18.80 28.20 -3.30
CA THR A 270 -19.18 29.00 -4.49
C THR A 270 -18.47 30.34 -4.62
N GLY A 271 -18.14 31.00 -3.51
CA GLY A 271 -17.39 32.26 -3.54
C GLY A 271 -15.96 32.11 -4.08
N GLU A 272 -15.36 30.93 -4.01
CA GLU A 272 -14.05 30.66 -4.62
C GLU A 272 -14.19 30.35 -6.11
N PHE A 273 -15.29 29.68 -6.51
CA PHE A 273 -15.62 29.43 -7.91
C PHE A 273 -15.93 30.68 -8.70
N GLU A 274 -16.73 31.58 -8.13
CA GLU A 274 -17.08 32.83 -8.79
C GLU A 274 -15.83 33.61 -9.17
N LYS A 275 -14.82 33.65 -8.29
CA LYS A 275 -13.54 34.31 -8.57
C LYS A 275 -12.77 33.61 -9.68
N LEU A 276 -12.80 32.28 -9.73
CA LEU A 276 -12.10 31.48 -10.73
C LEU A 276 -12.78 31.62 -12.10
N ALA A 277 -14.11 31.59 -12.14
CA ALA A 277 -14.90 31.84 -13.34
C ALA A 277 -14.72 33.26 -13.87
N LEU A 278 -14.75 34.27 -12.99
CA LEU A 278 -14.48 35.66 -13.37
C LEU A 278 -13.07 35.84 -13.94
N ALA A 279 -12.05 35.25 -13.30
CA ALA A 279 -10.68 35.30 -13.81
C ALA A 279 -10.55 34.63 -15.18
N THR A 280 -11.21 33.49 -15.38
CA THR A 280 -11.21 32.76 -16.66
C THR A 280 -11.91 33.58 -17.76
N ARG A 281 -13.08 34.17 -17.47
CA ARG A 281 -13.80 35.04 -18.42
C ARG A 281 -13.02 36.32 -18.77
N GLN A 282 -12.31 36.90 -17.81
CA GLN A 282 -11.41 38.03 -18.05
C GLN A 282 -10.24 37.64 -18.97
N GLN A 283 -9.62 36.48 -18.75
CA GLN A 283 -8.56 35.97 -19.62
C GLN A 283 -9.07 35.65 -21.05
N ALA A 284 -10.31 35.20 -21.17
CA ALA A 284 -10.97 34.96 -22.45
C ALA A 284 -11.44 36.26 -23.16
N GLY A 285 -11.30 37.43 -22.53
CA GLY A 285 -11.75 38.70 -23.09
C GLY A 285 -13.27 38.86 -23.16
N LEU A 286 -14.03 38.00 -22.47
CA LEU A 286 -15.50 38.03 -22.47
C LEU A 286 -16.08 39.12 -21.55
N ILE A 287 -15.29 39.59 -20.60
CA ILE A 287 -15.66 40.69 -19.71
C ILE A 287 -14.76 41.89 -20.07
N PRO A 288 -15.32 43.04 -20.46
CA PRO A 288 -14.54 44.25 -20.68
C PRO A 288 -13.75 44.56 -19.41
N GLU A 289 -12.45 44.82 -19.52
CA GLU A 289 -11.66 45.28 -18.37
C GLU A 289 -12.34 46.54 -17.81
N GLU A 290 -12.92 46.42 -16.61
CA GLU A 290 -13.40 47.59 -15.90
C GLU A 290 -12.24 48.56 -15.74
N LYS A 291 -12.37 49.76 -16.32
CA LYS A 291 -11.38 50.82 -16.22
C LYS A 291 -11.08 51.04 -14.74
N LYS A 292 -9.92 50.57 -14.28
CA LYS A 292 -9.53 50.64 -12.88
C LYS A 292 -9.64 52.11 -12.42
N PRO A 293 -10.37 52.39 -11.34
CA PRO A 293 -10.49 53.75 -10.84
C PRO A 293 -9.12 54.34 -10.57
N TRP A 294 -8.83 55.51 -11.15
CA TRP A 294 -7.53 56.18 -11.08
C TRP A 294 -7.02 56.40 -9.65
N TRP A 295 -7.91 56.51 -8.67
CA TRP A 295 -7.57 56.71 -7.25
C TRP A 295 -6.95 55.47 -6.58
N LYS A 296 -7.04 54.27 -7.16
CA LYS A 296 -6.33 53.07 -6.67
C LYS A 296 -4.80 53.16 -6.80
N GLY A 297 -4.26 54.09 -7.59
CA GLY A 297 -2.82 54.31 -7.71
C GLY A 297 -2.16 55.02 -6.52
N VAL A 298 -2.94 55.65 -5.63
CA VAL A 298 -2.41 56.50 -4.54
C VAL A 298 -2.26 55.77 -3.21
N LEU A 299 -2.95 54.63 -3.01
CA LEU A 299 -2.95 53.89 -1.74
C LEU A 299 -1.94 52.74 -1.65
N GLY A 300 -0.90 52.78 -2.49
CA GLY A 300 0.12 51.74 -2.56
C GLY A 300 -0.28 50.64 -3.54
N ASP A 301 0.64 50.35 -4.45
CA ASP A 301 0.59 49.32 -5.48
C ASP A 301 0.58 47.93 -4.82
N ALA A 302 -0.52 47.60 -4.15
CA ALA A 302 -0.88 46.22 -3.88
C ALA A 302 -1.17 45.59 -5.24
N LYS A 303 -0.12 45.11 -5.90
CA LYS A 303 -0.15 44.08 -6.95
C LYS A 303 -0.71 42.76 -6.40
N ASP A 304 -1.74 42.81 -5.56
CA ASP A 304 -2.77 41.78 -5.52
C ASP A 304 -3.50 41.85 -6.86
N ARG A 305 -2.80 41.32 -7.88
CA ARG A 305 -3.45 40.63 -8.98
C ARG A 305 -4.58 39.82 -8.37
N LEU A 306 -5.73 39.81 -9.05
CA LEU A 306 -6.84 38.88 -8.86
C LEU A 306 -6.35 37.43 -9.05
N ASN A 307 -5.42 37.02 -8.20
CA ASN A 307 -4.85 35.71 -8.14
C ASN A 307 -5.98 34.88 -7.58
N GLY A 308 -6.61 34.10 -8.46
CA GLY A 308 -7.61 33.12 -8.08
C GLY A 308 -7.15 32.34 -6.85
N THR A 309 -8.12 31.96 -6.03
CA THR A 309 -7.89 31.18 -4.80
C THR A 309 -7.16 29.87 -5.09
N ILE A 310 -7.33 29.32 -6.29
CA ILE A 310 -6.55 28.20 -6.78
C ILE A 310 -6.24 28.39 -8.27
N SER A 311 -5.08 27.92 -8.72
CA SER A 311 -4.73 27.87 -10.14
C SER A 311 -4.03 26.55 -10.45
N PHE A 312 -4.19 26.08 -11.67
CA PHE A 312 -3.72 24.78 -12.12
C PHE A 312 -2.69 24.93 -13.24
N ILE A 313 -1.78 23.97 -13.36
CA ILE A 313 -0.84 23.89 -14.47
C ILE A 313 -0.72 22.45 -14.94
N ASP A 314 -0.57 22.29 -16.26
CA ASP A 314 -0.20 21.03 -16.87
C ASP A 314 1.20 20.59 -16.44
N ASP A 315 1.33 19.29 -16.27
CA ASP A 315 2.58 18.61 -16.00
C ASP A 315 2.62 17.31 -16.81
N GLU A 316 3.72 17.09 -17.51
CA GLU A 316 3.96 15.84 -18.22
C GLU A 316 4.59 14.86 -17.25
N TRP A 317 3.93 13.73 -17.02
CA TRP A 317 4.44 12.66 -16.17
C TRP A 317 4.92 11.50 -17.03
N ASP A 318 6.15 11.06 -16.81
CA ASP A 318 6.74 9.93 -17.55
C ASP A 318 6.34 8.55 -17.01
N GLY A 319 5.47 8.51 -15.99
CA GLY A 319 5.05 7.28 -15.32
C GLY A 319 6.06 6.73 -14.30
N SER A 320 7.22 7.36 -14.15
CA SER A 320 8.24 6.92 -13.21
C SER A 320 7.92 7.36 -11.77
N ILE A 321 8.39 6.55 -10.82
CA ILE A 321 8.36 6.87 -9.40
C ILE A 321 9.19 8.13 -9.14
N ALA A 322 10.32 8.27 -9.82
CA ALA A 322 11.19 9.42 -9.71
C ALA A 322 10.46 10.75 -9.99
N ASP A 323 9.74 10.80 -11.10
CA ASP A 323 9.04 12.01 -11.54
C ASP A 323 7.83 12.36 -10.66
N ALA A 324 7.20 11.40 -10.00
CA ALA A 324 6.13 11.72 -9.04
C ALA A 324 6.62 12.17 -7.66
N PHE A 325 7.78 11.67 -7.21
CA PHE A 325 8.28 11.99 -5.88
C PHE A 325 9.24 13.17 -5.86
N ALA A 326 9.89 13.51 -6.98
CA ALA A 326 10.96 14.50 -6.95
C ALA A 326 10.49 15.92 -6.57
N ARG A 327 9.19 16.27 -6.69
CA ARG A 327 8.67 17.65 -6.52
C ARG A 327 9.52 18.70 -7.26
N ALA A 328 10.31 18.25 -8.22
CA ALA A 328 11.36 18.95 -8.90
C ALA A 328 10.85 19.10 -10.31
N ARG A 329 10.73 20.34 -10.78
CA ARG A 329 10.64 20.53 -12.23
C ARG A 329 11.96 20.10 -12.81
N ILE A 330 12.00 18.89 -13.37
CA ILE A 330 13.11 18.42 -14.16
C ILE A 330 12.92 19.05 -15.54
N GLY A 331 13.83 19.94 -15.91
CA GLY A 331 13.83 20.54 -17.22
C GLY A 331 15.25 20.52 -17.78
N PRO A 332 15.44 20.80 -19.08
CA PRO A 332 16.77 20.88 -19.65
C PRO A 332 17.61 21.89 -18.84
N SER A 333 18.85 21.50 -18.51
CA SER A 333 19.80 22.38 -17.84
C SER A 333 19.94 23.67 -18.67
N LYS A 334 20.14 24.79 -17.97
CA LYS A 334 20.43 26.06 -18.64
C LYS A 334 21.75 26.00 -19.41
N GLU A 335 22.69 25.19 -18.95
CA GLU A 335 24.02 25.07 -19.55
C GLU A 335 24.05 24.00 -20.65
N ASN A 336 23.31 22.90 -20.49
CA ASN A 336 23.31 21.79 -21.43
C ASN A 336 21.90 21.24 -21.70
N LYS A 337 21.36 21.48 -22.90
CA LYS A 337 20.00 21.05 -23.27
C LYS A 337 19.80 19.53 -23.29
N LYS A 338 20.88 18.74 -23.34
CA LYS A 338 20.83 17.27 -23.29
C LYS A 338 20.82 16.73 -21.86
N GLU A 339 21.12 17.57 -20.89
CA GLU A 339 21.26 17.20 -19.48
C GLU A 339 20.02 17.72 -18.74
N MET A 340 19.39 16.85 -17.93
CA MET A 340 18.19 17.21 -17.19
C MET A 340 18.60 17.74 -15.81
N GLU A 341 18.12 18.93 -15.44
CA GLU A 341 18.44 19.57 -14.17
C GLU A 341 17.17 20.00 -13.43
N VAL A 342 17.23 19.98 -12.10
CA VAL A 342 16.14 20.43 -11.23
C VAL A 342 16.01 21.96 -11.30
N GLN A 343 15.09 22.47 -12.12
CA GLN A 343 14.96 23.90 -12.42
C GLN A 343 14.36 24.73 -11.27
N LYS A 344 13.58 24.13 -10.37
CA LYS A 344 13.00 24.83 -9.20
C LYS A 344 12.51 23.85 -8.14
N ARG A 345 12.89 24.07 -6.88
CA ARG A 345 12.28 23.44 -5.70
C ARG A 345 11.51 24.48 -4.88
N VAL A 346 10.35 24.06 -4.36
CA VAL A 346 9.59 24.77 -3.33
C VAL A 346 10.15 24.28 -1.98
N THR A 347 10.67 25.24 -1.20
CA THR A 347 11.30 25.18 0.15
C THR A 347 12.81 24.85 0.26
N LYS A 348 13.41 25.46 1.30
CA LYS A 348 14.85 25.62 1.53
C LYS A 348 15.57 24.30 1.81
N ALA A 349 16.64 24.05 1.04
CA ALA A 349 17.88 23.35 1.38
C ALA A 349 17.87 22.33 2.55
N ASN A 350 17.05 21.28 2.48
CA ASN A 350 17.28 20.09 3.30
C ASN A 350 18.28 19.16 2.58
N PRO A 351 19.51 18.96 3.11
CA PRO A 351 20.52 18.11 2.48
C PRO A 351 20.14 16.63 2.40
N ALA A 352 19.33 16.13 3.35
CA ALA A 352 18.85 14.73 3.32
C ALA A 352 17.91 14.49 2.13
N GLU A 353 16.98 15.41 1.89
CA GLU A 353 16.11 15.33 0.72
C GLU A 353 16.87 15.46 -0.60
N LYS A 354 17.94 16.26 -0.65
CA LYS A 354 18.78 16.39 -1.85
C LYS A 354 19.50 15.09 -2.17
N MET A 355 20.02 14.38 -1.16
CA MET A 355 20.63 13.06 -1.35
C MET A 355 19.60 12.02 -1.82
N SER A 356 18.41 11.98 -1.20
CA SER A 356 17.36 11.03 -1.62
C SER A 356 16.90 11.28 -3.06
N ILE A 357 16.69 12.55 -3.45
CA ILE A 357 16.36 12.88 -4.85
C ILE A 357 17.49 12.50 -5.80
N ASN A 358 18.74 12.83 -5.49
CA ASN A 358 19.86 12.48 -6.37
C ASN A 358 19.98 10.96 -6.57
N ARG A 359 19.69 10.17 -5.51
CA ARG A 359 19.67 8.71 -5.59
C ARG A 359 18.55 8.21 -6.50
N ILE A 360 17.36 8.79 -6.36
CA ILE A 360 16.19 8.47 -7.19
C ILE A 360 16.44 8.83 -8.67
N LEU A 361 17.02 10.00 -8.94
CA LEU A 361 17.39 10.43 -10.29
C LEU A 361 18.40 9.47 -10.91
N LYS A 362 19.43 9.08 -10.15
CA LYS A 362 20.44 8.13 -10.60
C LYS A 362 19.85 6.75 -10.93
N VAL A 363 18.91 6.25 -10.12
CA VAL A 363 18.18 5.01 -10.42
C VAL A 363 17.33 5.16 -11.68
N GLY A 364 16.70 6.33 -11.89
CA GLY A 364 15.96 6.64 -13.11
C GLY A 364 16.85 6.64 -14.35
N GLU A 365 18.04 7.24 -14.28
CA GLU A 365 19.04 7.25 -15.35
C GLU A 365 19.53 5.83 -15.67
N GLU A 366 19.86 5.03 -14.65
CA GLU A 366 20.27 3.63 -14.82
C GLU A 366 19.13 2.76 -15.42
N GLU A 367 17.87 2.99 -15.05
CA GLU A 367 16.73 2.32 -15.70
C GLU A 367 16.55 2.75 -17.15
N HIS A 368 16.85 4.01 -17.47
CA HIS A 368 16.68 4.57 -18.82
C HIS A 368 17.77 4.10 -19.79
N GLU A 369 19.01 3.94 -19.30
CA GLU A 369 20.12 3.33 -20.05
C GLU A 369 19.85 1.84 -20.31
N ASN A 370 19.27 1.11 -19.35
CA ASN A 370 18.95 -0.31 -19.52
C ASN A 370 17.75 -0.57 -20.46
N LYS A 371 16.89 0.43 -20.70
CA LYS A 371 15.72 0.33 -21.59
C LYS A 371 15.98 0.79 -23.02
N GLN A 372 17.18 1.28 -23.35
CA GLN A 372 17.52 1.80 -24.67
C GLN A 372 17.51 0.76 -25.80
N ASP A 373 17.42 -0.54 -25.49
CA ASP A 373 17.33 -1.60 -26.52
C ASP A 373 15.92 -1.78 -27.11
N ASP A 374 14.86 -1.28 -26.46
CA ASP A 374 13.49 -1.33 -27.00
C ASP A 374 13.02 0.07 -27.39
N ASN A 375 12.98 0.32 -28.70
CA ASN A 375 12.70 1.60 -29.37
C ASN A 375 11.24 2.10 -29.22
N MET A 376 10.58 1.82 -28.10
CA MET A 376 9.19 2.19 -27.84
C MET A 376 9.15 3.60 -27.22
N PRO A 377 8.42 4.56 -27.81
CA PRO A 377 8.34 5.92 -27.28
C PRO A 377 7.70 5.91 -25.88
N VAL A 378 8.34 6.59 -24.93
CA VAL A 378 7.82 6.76 -23.56
C VAL A 378 6.46 7.46 -23.62
N ILE A 379 5.40 6.75 -23.24
CA ILE A 379 4.06 7.31 -23.16
C ILE A 379 4.02 8.24 -21.94
N ARG A 380 4.06 9.54 -22.18
CA ARG A 380 3.87 10.54 -21.13
C ARG A 380 2.38 10.71 -20.87
N THR A 381 1.99 10.56 -19.61
CA THR A 381 0.63 10.86 -19.16
C THR A 381 0.56 12.31 -18.73
N GLN A 382 -0.44 13.04 -19.22
CA GLN A 382 -0.67 14.41 -18.80
C GLN A 382 -1.38 14.41 -17.45
N ARG A 383 -0.89 15.20 -16.51
CA ARG A 383 -1.51 15.41 -15.19
C ARG A 383 -1.66 16.89 -14.90
N VAL A 384 -2.57 17.23 -14.00
CA VAL A 384 -2.82 18.61 -13.60
C VAL A 384 -2.36 18.84 -12.17
N LEU A 385 -1.46 19.79 -11.98
CA LEU A 385 -0.92 20.17 -10.68
C LEU A 385 -1.57 21.45 -10.16
N VAL A 386 -1.71 21.54 -8.84
CA VAL A 386 -2.03 22.80 -8.16
C VAL A 386 -0.82 23.73 -8.23
N ALA A 387 -0.91 24.79 -9.04
CA ALA A 387 0.17 25.74 -9.28
C ALA A 387 0.27 26.83 -8.19
N ASN A 388 -0.88 27.30 -7.71
CA ASN A 388 -0.98 28.30 -6.65
C ASN A 388 -2.25 28.05 -5.85
N ILE A 389 -2.20 28.29 -4.55
CA ILE A 389 -3.34 28.12 -3.67
C ILE A 389 -3.36 29.16 -2.55
N ARG A 390 -4.55 29.66 -2.26
CA ARG A 390 -4.90 30.65 -1.24
C ARG A 390 -6.29 30.31 -0.69
N GLY A 391 -6.73 31.00 0.36
CA GLY A 391 -8.11 30.92 0.83
C GLY A 391 -8.45 29.62 1.56
N GLN A 392 -9.70 29.18 1.42
CA GLN A 392 -10.26 28.02 2.11
C GLN A 392 -9.59 26.73 1.63
N ALA A 393 -9.38 26.60 0.31
CA ALA A 393 -8.70 25.46 -0.28
C ALA A 393 -7.31 25.18 0.35
N GLY A 394 -6.52 26.24 0.58
CA GLY A 394 -5.22 26.14 1.25
C GLY A 394 -5.35 25.79 2.74
N LYS A 395 -6.37 26.32 3.43
CA LYS A 395 -6.67 25.97 4.84
C LYS A 395 -7.14 24.52 4.99
N SER A 396 -7.78 23.96 3.97
CA SER A 396 -8.17 22.56 3.91
C SER A 396 -7.01 21.59 3.68
N GLY A 397 -5.79 22.11 3.46
CA GLY A 397 -4.57 21.32 3.41
C GLY A 397 -4.04 21.01 2.01
N ILE A 398 -4.70 21.49 0.95
CA ILE A 398 -4.15 21.41 -0.41
C ILE A 398 -2.89 22.29 -0.46
N GLN A 399 -1.85 21.77 -1.09
CA GLN A 399 -0.57 22.44 -1.29
C GLN A 399 -0.25 22.56 -2.78
N ARG A 400 0.64 23.52 -3.08
CA ARG A 400 1.23 23.62 -4.41
C ARG A 400 1.97 22.33 -4.76
N GLY A 401 1.70 21.80 -5.95
CA GLY A 401 2.27 20.54 -6.45
C GLY A 401 1.40 19.32 -6.16
N ASP A 402 0.29 19.45 -5.44
CA ASP A 402 -0.69 18.36 -5.33
C ASP A 402 -1.29 18.07 -6.72
N VAL A 403 -1.49 16.79 -7.04
CA VAL A 403 -2.02 16.32 -8.32
C VAL A 403 -3.53 16.22 -8.23
N VAL A 404 -4.26 16.87 -9.13
CA VAL A 404 -5.72 16.70 -9.22
C VAL A 404 -6.02 15.35 -9.84
N THR A 405 -6.69 14.49 -9.10
CA THR A 405 -7.03 13.13 -9.57
C THR A 405 -8.52 12.97 -9.83
N HIS A 406 -9.39 13.64 -9.05
CA HIS A 406 -10.84 13.56 -9.23
C HIS A 406 -11.52 14.91 -9.09
N VAL A 407 -12.65 15.03 -9.77
CA VAL A 407 -13.62 16.13 -9.61
C VAL A 407 -15.00 15.52 -9.45
N ASN A 408 -15.71 15.87 -8.39
CA ASN A 408 -17.03 15.33 -8.03
C ASN A 408 -17.11 13.80 -7.99
N GLY A 409 -16.02 13.13 -7.62
CA GLY A 409 -15.94 11.68 -7.54
C GLY A 409 -15.62 10.97 -8.86
N GLU A 410 -15.51 11.70 -9.96
CA GLU A 410 -15.08 11.17 -11.25
C GLU A 410 -13.59 11.38 -11.49
N VAL A 411 -12.94 10.39 -12.11
CA VAL A 411 -11.51 10.45 -12.45
C VAL A 411 -11.30 11.56 -13.49
N PHE A 412 -10.38 12.47 -13.22
CA PHE A 412 -10.04 13.54 -14.13
C PHE A 412 -8.80 13.19 -14.97
N THR A 413 -8.94 13.18 -16.30
CA THR A 413 -7.87 12.82 -17.25
C THR A 413 -7.56 13.92 -18.27
N GLY A 414 -8.03 15.15 -18.03
CA GLY A 414 -7.83 16.29 -18.93
C GLY A 414 -6.57 17.10 -18.63
N ASN A 415 -6.41 18.20 -19.35
CA ASN A 415 -5.38 19.22 -19.10
C ASN A 415 -5.90 20.30 -18.13
N ALA A 416 -5.05 21.27 -17.75
CA ALA A 416 -5.40 22.33 -16.81
C ALA A 416 -6.50 23.27 -17.35
N ALA A 417 -6.58 23.45 -18.67
CA ALA A 417 -7.64 24.24 -19.30
C ALA A 417 -8.99 23.50 -19.24
N ASP A 418 -9.00 22.19 -19.51
CA ASP A 418 -10.17 21.32 -19.40
C ASP A 418 -10.71 21.33 -17.96
N LEU A 419 -9.81 21.26 -16.97
CA LEU A 419 -10.17 21.35 -15.55
C LEU A 419 -10.82 22.69 -15.25
N ASN A 420 -10.21 23.80 -15.67
CA ASN A 420 -10.79 25.12 -15.45
C ASN A 420 -12.16 25.27 -16.11
N ALA A 421 -12.31 24.82 -17.37
CA ALA A 421 -13.58 24.85 -18.07
C ALA A 421 -14.65 24.02 -17.35
N MET A 422 -14.30 22.81 -16.90
CA MET A 422 -15.18 21.95 -16.11
C MET A 422 -15.65 22.63 -14.82
N LEU A 423 -14.74 23.24 -14.06
CA LEU A 423 -15.08 23.95 -12.82
C LEU A 423 -15.99 25.17 -13.08
N VAL A 424 -15.78 25.89 -14.18
CA VAL A 424 -16.63 27.03 -14.58
C VAL A 424 -18.02 26.56 -14.99
N ASN A 425 -18.12 25.51 -15.81
CA ASN A 425 -19.41 24.95 -16.24
C ASN A 425 -20.21 24.44 -15.04
N MET A 426 -19.59 23.71 -14.11
CA MET A 426 -20.26 23.24 -12.90
C MET A 426 -20.81 24.38 -12.03
N TYR A 427 -20.08 25.50 -11.95
CA TYR A 427 -20.55 26.69 -11.24
C TYR A 427 -21.76 27.33 -11.95
N GLU A 428 -21.74 27.39 -13.28
CA GLU A 428 -22.85 27.93 -14.07
C GLU A 428 -24.11 27.06 -13.97
N GLU A 429 -23.95 25.73 -13.97
CA GLU A 429 -25.07 24.78 -13.87
C GLU A 429 -25.68 24.72 -12.48
N GLN A 430 -24.87 24.71 -11.42
CA GLN A 430 -25.35 24.55 -10.03
C GLN A 430 -25.73 25.88 -9.36
N GLY A 431 -25.32 27.02 -9.91
CA GLY A 431 -25.60 28.35 -9.35
C GLY A 431 -24.87 28.64 -8.04
N ARG A 432 -25.39 29.60 -7.25
CA ARG A 432 -24.73 30.12 -6.02
C ARG A 432 -24.64 29.13 -4.86
N ASP A 433 -25.40 28.05 -4.91
CA ASP A 433 -25.42 27.01 -3.89
C ASP A 433 -24.65 25.74 -4.32
N GLY A 434 -24.05 25.77 -5.52
CA GLY A 434 -23.25 24.69 -6.05
C GLY A 434 -22.04 24.35 -5.20
N VAL A 435 -21.68 23.07 -5.19
CA VAL A 435 -20.55 22.57 -4.42
C VAL A 435 -19.78 21.62 -5.31
N VAL A 436 -18.49 21.91 -5.48
CA VAL A 436 -17.59 21.04 -6.24
C VAL A 436 -16.54 20.46 -5.30
N MET A 437 -16.37 19.16 -5.41
CA MET A 437 -15.41 18.39 -4.65
C MET A 437 -14.21 18.10 -5.54
N ILE A 438 -13.02 18.54 -5.12
CA ILE A 438 -11.76 18.20 -5.78
C ILE A 438 -11.02 17.23 -4.88
N VAL A 439 -10.61 16.10 -5.45
CA VAL A 439 -9.71 15.16 -4.77
C VAL A 439 -8.35 15.28 -5.40
N VAL A 440 -7.36 15.52 -4.55
CA VAL A 440 -5.96 15.53 -4.94
C VAL A 440 -5.24 14.32 -4.39
N ASN A 441 -4.21 13.85 -5.10
CA ASN A 441 -3.31 12.79 -4.65
C ASN A 441 -4.03 11.46 -4.31
N ALA A 442 -5.16 11.12 -4.95
CA ALA A 442 -5.77 9.80 -4.77
C ALA A 442 -5.13 8.76 -5.70
N ASP A 443 -4.67 7.65 -5.14
CA ASP A 443 -4.33 6.45 -5.91
C ASP A 443 -5.60 5.79 -6.50
N GLU A 444 -5.43 4.86 -7.43
CA GLU A 444 -6.54 4.22 -8.16
C GLU A 444 -7.51 3.45 -7.23
N CYS A 445 -7.02 2.88 -6.14
CA CYS A 445 -7.89 2.18 -5.19
C CYS A 445 -8.71 3.20 -4.38
N THR A 446 -8.07 4.28 -3.91
CA THR A 446 -8.78 5.36 -3.21
C THR A 446 -9.78 6.09 -4.13
N ALA A 447 -9.38 6.31 -5.38
CA ALA A 447 -10.18 6.84 -6.47
C ALA A 447 -11.49 6.05 -6.65
N GLU A 448 -11.37 4.73 -6.81
CA GLU A 448 -12.51 3.85 -6.99
C GLU A 448 -13.43 3.84 -5.77
N ALA A 449 -12.86 3.81 -4.56
CA ALA A 449 -13.62 3.91 -3.33
C ALA A 449 -14.39 5.24 -3.20
N LEU A 450 -13.78 6.36 -3.60
CA LEU A 450 -14.43 7.67 -3.62
C LEU A 450 -15.56 7.74 -4.66
N ARG A 451 -15.34 7.16 -5.84
CA ARG A 451 -16.39 7.04 -6.88
C ARG A 451 -17.59 6.28 -6.35
N LEU A 452 -17.37 5.12 -5.71
CA LEU A 452 -18.45 4.31 -5.13
C LEU A 452 -19.23 5.09 -4.07
N ARG A 453 -18.55 5.88 -3.22
CA ARG A 453 -19.20 6.73 -2.21
C ARG A 453 -20.01 7.88 -2.82
N SER A 454 -19.51 8.48 -3.90
CA SER A 454 -20.20 9.60 -4.56
C SER A 454 -21.56 9.20 -5.15
N ARG A 455 -21.70 7.94 -5.60
CA ARG A 455 -22.96 7.39 -6.17
C ARG A 455 -24.06 7.14 -5.13
N ILE A 456 -23.72 7.12 -3.85
CA ILE A 456 -24.65 6.81 -2.75
C ILE A 456 -25.34 8.09 -2.22
N ARG A 457 -24.90 9.27 -2.66
CA ARG A 457 -25.56 10.56 -2.37
C ARG A 457 -26.33 11.05 -3.59
#